data_AF-A0A1R3KB23-F1
#
_entry.id   AF-A0A1R3KB23-F1
#
_cell.length_a   1.000
_cell.length_b   1.000
_cell.length_c   1.000
_cell.angle_alpha   90.00
_cell.angle_beta   90.00
_cell.angle_gamma   90.00
#
_symmetry.space_group_name_H-M   'P 1'
#
loop_
_entity.id
_entity.type
_entity.pdbx_description
1 polymer ?
#
loop_
_entity_poly.entity_id
_entity_poly.type
_entity_poly.pdbx_seq_one_letter_code
_entity_poly.pdbx_strand_id
1 'polypeptide(L)'
;MNSQINRITSIDSKSFHFNIFGCKGIKIQNVTITAPGDSPNTDGIHIADSTDIQVSDSNIGTGDDCIGMGPGARNINISNVNCGPGHGFSIGSLGGTPNELNVTNITVRNCNLTGTLCGLRIKTRAMPFSSHCSDLTFEHINVNNVTNPILIDQNYCPDHKCGQGVSKVKIEEASKDPEGIL
;
A
#
# COMPACT_ATOMS: atom_id res chain seq x y z
N MET A 1 -3.19 -1.39 23.24
CA MET A 1 -2.07 -2.36 23.29
C MET A 1 -1.02 -1.89 22.30
N ASN A 2 0.25 -2.01 22.65
CA ASN A 2 1.36 -1.66 21.76
C ASN A 2 2.12 -2.96 21.48
N SER A 3 2.00 -3.48 20.26
CA SER A 3 2.65 -4.71 19.83
C SER A 3 3.77 -4.40 18.84
N GLN A 4 4.77 -5.27 18.76
CA GLN A 4 5.92 -5.07 17.88
C GLN A 4 6.30 -6.34 17.14
N ILE A 5 6.57 -6.21 15.84
CA ILE A 5 7.23 -7.19 14.99
C ILE A 5 8.59 -6.59 14.64
N ASN A 6 9.68 -7.24 15.03
CA ASN A 6 11.02 -6.67 14.88
C ASN A 6 12.03 -7.72 14.44
N ARG A 7 12.91 -7.38 13.49
CA ARG A 7 14.05 -8.21 13.05
C ARG A 7 13.65 -9.60 12.55
N ILE A 8 12.53 -9.69 11.85
CA ILE A 8 12.04 -10.92 11.22
C ILE A 8 12.41 -10.91 9.74
N THR A 9 12.89 -12.05 9.25
CA THR A 9 13.05 -12.33 7.82
C THR A 9 11.95 -13.27 7.36
N SER A 10 11.25 -12.93 6.28
CA SER A 10 10.23 -13.78 5.63
C SER A 10 10.61 -14.00 4.17
N ILE A 11 10.62 -15.26 3.73
CA ILE A 11 11.18 -15.69 2.44
C ILE A 11 10.14 -16.55 1.72
N ASP A 12 9.88 -16.25 0.45
CA ASP A 12 9.08 -17.05 -0.50
C ASP A 12 7.71 -17.47 0.05
N SER A 13 6.95 -16.50 0.59
CA SER A 13 5.56 -16.76 0.97
C SER A 13 4.76 -17.15 -0.28
N LYS A 14 3.80 -18.05 -0.12
CA LYS A 14 2.88 -18.45 -1.21
C LYS A 14 1.77 -17.42 -1.46
N SER A 15 1.71 -16.38 -0.64
CA SER A 15 0.76 -15.27 -0.70
C SER A 15 1.36 -14.10 0.10
N PHE A 16 0.56 -13.31 0.81
CA PHE A 16 1.05 -12.24 1.67
C PHE A 16 2.11 -12.73 2.65
N HIS A 17 3.16 -11.94 2.88
CA HIS A 17 4.16 -12.23 3.90
C HIS A 17 3.64 -11.84 5.28
N PHE A 18 3.19 -10.59 5.47
CA PHE A 18 2.51 -10.14 6.68
C PHE A 18 1.12 -9.59 6.36
N ASN A 19 0.10 -10.13 7.02
CA ASN A 19 -1.27 -9.64 6.96
C ASN A 19 -1.68 -9.03 8.30
N ILE A 20 -1.79 -7.71 8.36
CA ILE A 20 -2.14 -6.92 9.54
C ILE A 20 -3.61 -6.53 9.41
N PHE A 21 -4.46 -7.23 10.14
CA PHE A 21 -5.92 -7.10 10.05
C PHE A 21 -6.55 -6.93 11.43
N GLY A 22 -7.49 -5.99 11.60
CA GLY A 22 -8.19 -5.80 12.87
C GLY A 22 -7.28 -5.30 14.00
N CYS A 23 -6.18 -4.63 13.67
CA CYS A 23 -5.10 -4.33 14.60
C CYS A 23 -5.07 -2.85 15.01
N LYS A 24 -4.60 -2.58 16.23
CA LYS A 24 -4.33 -1.22 16.70
C LYS A 24 -2.98 -1.12 17.40
N GLY A 25 -2.18 -0.13 17.02
CA GLY A 25 -0.92 0.19 17.71
C GLY A 25 0.18 -0.84 17.48
N ILE A 26 0.44 -1.19 16.21
CA ILE A 26 1.51 -2.13 15.85
C ILE A 26 2.71 -1.38 15.26
N LYS A 27 3.91 -1.77 15.68
CA LYS A 27 5.17 -1.36 15.07
C LYS A 27 5.83 -2.54 14.36
N ILE A 28 6.13 -2.38 13.08
CA ILE A 28 6.86 -3.34 12.25
C ILE A 28 8.18 -2.71 11.88
N GLN A 29 9.29 -3.27 12.36
CA GLN A 29 10.59 -2.61 12.25
C GLN A 29 11.70 -3.61 11.87
N ASN A 30 12.69 -3.15 11.10
CA ASN A 30 13.86 -3.97 10.76
C ASN A 30 13.50 -5.32 10.13
N VAL A 31 12.42 -5.39 9.35
CA VAL A 31 12.03 -6.64 8.69
C VAL A 31 12.65 -6.74 7.31
N THR A 32 12.92 -7.98 6.90
CA THR A 32 13.38 -8.31 5.55
C THR A 32 12.38 -9.25 4.92
N ILE A 33 11.80 -8.86 3.79
CA ILE A 33 10.84 -9.65 3.05
C ILE A 33 11.37 -9.87 1.64
N THR A 34 11.42 -11.13 1.20
CA THR A 34 11.91 -11.50 -0.13
C THR A 34 11.03 -12.55 -0.78
N ALA A 35 10.60 -12.28 -2.00
CA ALA A 35 10.02 -13.25 -2.94
C ALA A 35 10.45 -12.88 -4.38
N PRO A 36 10.37 -13.81 -5.35
CA PRO A 36 10.66 -13.50 -6.75
C PRO A 36 9.77 -12.39 -7.29
N GLY A 37 10.34 -11.49 -8.11
CA GLY A 37 9.62 -10.32 -8.65
C GLY A 37 8.49 -10.65 -9.63
N ASP A 38 8.41 -11.90 -10.10
CA ASP A 38 7.36 -12.44 -10.95
C ASP A 38 6.38 -13.34 -10.17
N SER A 39 6.51 -13.42 -8.84
CA SER A 39 5.66 -14.25 -7.98
C SER A 39 4.34 -13.55 -7.65
N PRO A 40 3.20 -13.99 -8.22
CA PRO A 40 1.94 -13.28 -8.08
C PRO A 40 1.43 -13.29 -6.63
N ASN A 41 0.84 -12.18 -6.19
CA ASN A 41 0.13 -12.06 -4.90
C ASN A 41 1.00 -12.29 -3.66
N THR A 42 2.30 -12.02 -3.78
CA THR A 42 3.27 -12.12 -2.69
C THR A 42 3.43 -10.82 -1.90
N ASP A 43 2.33 -10.09 -1.64
CA ASP A 43 2.40 -8.77 -0.99
C ASP A 43 3.28 -8.81 0.26
N GLY A 44 4.11 -7.79 0.43
CA GLY A 44 5.03 -7.72 1.57
C GLY A 44 4.26 -7.53 2.87
N ILE A 45 3.64 -6.37 3.03
CA ILE A 45 2.81 -6.07 4.20
C ILE A 45 1.44 -5.59 3.72
N HIS A 46 0.41 -6.37 3.99
CA HIS A 46 -0.97 -5.98 3.77
C HIS A 46 -1.57 -5.44 5.07
N ILE A 47 -2.16 -4.24 5.04
CA ILE A 47 -2.76 -3.57 6.21
C ILE A 47 -4.21 -3.23 5.88
N ALA A 48 -5.15 -3.79 6.62
CA ALA A 48 -6.59 -3.50 6.48
C ALA A 48 -7.29 -3.52 7.85
N ASP A 49 -8.41 -2.82 7.95
CA ASP A 49 -9.20 -2.67 9.20
C ASP A 49 -8.31 -2.43 10.43
N SER A 50 -7.34 -1.53 10.30
CA SER A 50 -6.26 -1.36 11.27
C SER A 50 -5.90 0.10 11.44
N THR A 51 -5.56 0.49 12.66
CA THR A 51 -5.26 1.89 13.01
C THR A 51 -3.95 2.01 13.79
N ASP A 52 -3.25 3.13 13.64
CA ASP A 52 -2.00 3.43 14.36
C ASP A 52 -0.91 2.39 14.06
N ILE A 53 -0.66 2.12 12.78
CA ILE A 53 0.35 1.16 12.33
C ILE A 53 1.59 1.90 11.86
N GLN A 54 2.76 1.46 12.31
CA GLN A 54 4.05 2.02 11.93
C GLN A 54 4.90 0.94 11.27
N VAL A 55 5.42 1.23 10.07
CA VAL A 55 6.41 0.39 9.39
C VAL A 55 7.69 1.18 9.21
N SER A 56 8.81 0.68 9.72
CA SER A 56 10.09 1.39 9.59
C SER A 56 11.30 0.52 9.30
N ASP A 57 12.32 1.11 8.68
CA ASP A 57 13.68 0.58 8.58
C ASP A 57 13.73 -0.84 7.98
N SER A 58 12.99 -1.07 6.90
CA SER A 58 12.72 -2.42 6.38
C SER A 58 13.09 -2.56 4.90
N ASN A 59 13.43 -3.77 4.48
CA ASN A 59 13.73 -4.12 3.09
C ASN A 59 12.68 -5.09 2.58
N ILE A 60 11.98 -4.72 1.51
CA ILE A 60 10.85 -5.50 0.99
C ILE A 60 10.99 -5.63 -0.53
N GLY A 61 11.19 -6.85 -1.00
CA GLY A 61 11.17 -7.21 -2.41
C GLY A 61 10.23 -8.38 -2.64
N THR A 62 9.24 -8.20 -3.52
CA THR A 62 8.19 -9.19 -3.79
C THR A 62 7.76 -9.15 -5.25
N GLY A 63 6.82 -10.00 -5.66
CA GLY A 63 6.18 -9.91 -6.98
C GLY A 63 4.88 -9.12 -6.99
N ASP A 64 4.47 -8.51 -5.87
CA ASP A 64 3.23 -7.73 -5.77
C ASP A 64 3.41 -6.49 -4.88
N ASP A 65 2.35 -6.00 -4.25
CA ASP A 65 2.37 -4.78 -3.43
C ASP A 65 3.42 -4.88 -2.32
N CYS A 66 4.29 -3.88 -2.25
CA CYS A 66 5.33 -3.82 -1.25
C CYS A 66 4.72 -3.60 0.14
N ILE A 67 3.87 -2.58 0.23
CA ILE A 67 2.95 -2.39 1.33
C ILE A 67 1.59 -1.99 0.72
N GLY A 68 0.57 -2.80 1.01
CA GLY A 68 -0.82 -2.59 0.61
C GLY A 68 -1.66 -2.03 1.75
N MET A 69 -2.45 -1.00 1.49
CA MET A 69 -3.42 -0.43 2.44
C MET A 69 -4.83 -0.68 1.91
N GLY A 70 -5.50 -1.66 2.51
CA GLY A 70 -6.88 -2.03 2.20
C GLY A 70 -7.90 -1.21 3.00
N PRO A 71 -9.21 -1.48 2.79
CA PRO A 71 -10.30 -0.85 3.53
C PRO A 71 -10.07 -0.77 5.03
N GLY A 72 -10.37 0.39 5.63
CA GLY A 72 -10.25 0.62 7.08
C GLY A 72 -8.83 0.87 7.60
N ALA A 73 -7.82 0.92 6.72
CA ALA A 73 -6.48 1.36 7.10
C ALA A 73 -6.48 2.87 7.45
N ARG A 74 -6.12 3.21 8.70
CA ARG A 74 -6.11 4.59 9.18
C ARG A 74 -4.87 4.92 10.01
N ASN A 75 -4.34 6.14 9.87
CA ASN A 75 -3.18 6.59 10.63
C ASN A 75 -1.99 5.60 10.47
N ILE A 76 -1.57 5.45 9.22
CA ILE A 76 -0.49 4.54 8.85
C ILE A 76 0.74 5.38 8.53
N ASN A 77 1.86 5.03 9.15
CA ASN A 77 3.12 5.74 8.97
C ASN A 77 4.20 4.77 8.50
N ILE A 78 4.73 5.02 7.31
CA ILE A 78 5.75 4.22 6.65
C ILE A 78 6.99 5.08 6.46
N SER A 79 8.13 4.63 6.97
CA SER A 79 9.37 5.41 6.87
C SER A 79 10.62 4.57 6.68
N ASN A 80 11.60 5.06 5.92
CA ASN A 80 12.90 4.38 5.74
C ASN A 80 12.74 2.95 5.20
N VAL A 81 11.84 2.75 4.24
CA VAL A 81 11.61 1.45 3.60
C VAL A 81 12.29 1.43 2.24
N ASN A 82 13.10 0.39 2.00
CA ASN A 82 13.58 0.04 0.67
C ASN A 82 12.61 -0.96 0.06
N CYS A 83 12.07 -0.60 -1.09
CA CYS A 83 11.01 -1.32 -1.76
C CYS A 83 11.44 -1.68 -3.18
N GLY A 84 11.40 -2.96 -3.55
CA GLY A 84 11.74 -3.38 -4.90
C GLY A 84 12.46 -4.72 -4.99
N PRO A 85 12.12 -5.57 -5.99
CA PRO A 85 11.05 -5.40 -6.99
C PRO A 85 9.63 -5.50 -6.37
N GLY A 86 8.58 -5.27 -7.16
CA GLY A 86 7.17 -5.38 -6.76
C GLY A 86 6.27 -4.29 -7.35
N HIS A 87 5.10 -4.06 -6.76
CA HIS A 87 4.11 -3.08 -7.22
C HIS A 87 4.14 -1.73 -6.51
N GLY A 88 5.04 -1.55 -5.53
CA GLY A 88 5.19 -0.30 -4.78
C GLY A 88 4.20 -0.15 -3.63
N PHE A 89 3.87 1.09 -3.27
CA PHE A 89 2.90 1.40 -2.22
C PHE A 89 1.50 1.51 -2.81
N SER A 90 0.60 0.61 -2.41
CA SER A 90 -0.70 0.48 -3.04
C SER A 90 -1.85 0.70 -2.07
N ILE A 91 -2.78 1.58 -2.42
CA ILE A 91 -4.05 1.77 -1.72
C ILE A 91 -5.15 1.04 -2.50
N GLY A 92 -5.94 0.25 -1.79
CA GLY A 92 -7.06 -0.53 -2.33
C GLY A 92 -6.70 -1.96 -2.74
N SER A 93 -7.55 -2.66 -3.49
CA SER A 93 -8.71 -2.07 -4.18
C SER A 93 -9.81 -1.61 -3.24
N LEU A 94 -10.35 -0.41 -3.48
CA LEU A 94 -11.47 0.17 -2.75
C LEU A 94 -12.78 0.15 -3.55
N GLY A 95 -13.91 0.28 -2.87
CA GLY A 95 -15.25 0.32 -3.45
C GLY A 95 -15.76 -1.06 -3.88
N GLY A 96 -15.24 -2.14 -3.29
CA GLY A 96 -15.61 -3.51 -3.66
C GLY A 96 -16.88 -4.01 -2.98
N THR A 97 -17.20 -3.48 -1.79
CA THR A 97 -18.29 -3.98 -0.94
C THR A 97 -19.13 -2.84 -0.33
N PRO A 98 -20.40 -3.08 0.03
CA PRO A 98 -21.20 -2.11 0.77
C PRO A 98 -20.57 -1.77 2.13
N ASN A 99 -20.70 -0.51 2.57
CA ASN A 99 -20.22 -0.02 3.87
C ASN A 99 -18.72 -0.22 4.11
N GLU A 100 -17.94 -0.24 3.05
CA GLU A 100 -16.50 -0.34 3.11
C GLU A 100 -15.89 0.85 3.88
N LEU A 101 -14.97 0.55 4.80
CA LEU A 101 -14.34 1.58 5.63
C LEU A 101 -13.34 2.41 4.82
N ASN A 102 -13.24 3.69 5.16
CA ASN A 102 -12.33 4.63 4.51
C ASN A 102 -10.85 4.27 4.74
N VAL A 103 -10.00 4.71 3.82
CA VAL A 103 -8.54 4.75 3.99
C VAL A 103 -8.14 6.20 4.20
N THR A 104 -7.55 6.52 5.35
CA THR A 104 -7.29 7.93 5.72
C THR A 104 -6.00 8.10 6.49
N ASN A 105 -5.35 9.26 6.32
CA ASN A 105 -4.16 9.66 7.07
C ASN A 105 -3.03 8.65 6.90
N ILE A 106 -2.48 8.60 5.68
CA ILE A 106 -1.37 7.73 5.31
C ILE A 106 -0.16 8.61 5.03
N THR A 107 0.93 8.36 5.74
CA THR A 107 2.20 9.07 5.52
C THR A 107 3.27 8.07 5.11
N VAL A 108 3.89 8.31 3.96
CA VAL A 108 5.05 7.56 3.46
C VAL A 108 6.21 8.53 3.30
N ARG A 109 7.35 8.25 3.92
CA ARG A 109 8.49 9.16 3.92
C ARG A 109 9.85 8.49 3.86
N ASN A 110 10.82 9.15 3.23
CA ASN A 110 12.22 8.70 3.21
C ASN A 110 12.34 7.26 2.68
N CYS A 111 11.60 6.93 1.63
CA CYS A 111 11.57 5.58 1.07
C CYS A 111 12.27 5.53 -0.28
N ASN A 112 12.90 4.40 -0.58
CA ASN A 112 13.49 4.14 -1.90
C ASN A 112 12.66 3.07 -2.60
N LEU A 113 12.20 3.36 -3.81
CA LEU A 113 11.60 2.37 -4.70
C LEU A 113 12.56 2.06 -5.85
N THR A 114 12.86 0.78 -6.07
CA THR A 114 13.74 0.34 -7.15
C THR A 114 13.11 -0.76 -7.98
N GLY A 115 12.94 -0.54 -9.28
CA GLY A 115 12.41 -1.57 -10.19
C GLY A 115 10.98 -2.01 -9.88
N THR A 116 10.17 -1.14 -9.28
CA THR A 116 8.76 -1.41 -8.99
C THR A 116 7.85 -0.98 -10.15
N LEU A 117 6.67 -1.61 -10.26
CA LEU A 117 5.65 -1.20 -11.22
C LEU A 117 5.12 0.21 -10.93
N CYS A 118 4.92 0.54 -9.65
CA CYS A 118 4.46 1.86 -9.23
C CYS A 118 5.28 2.43 -8.06
N GLY A 119 5.24 3.75 -7.92
CA GLY A 119 5.64 4.45 -6.69
C GLY A 119 4.49 4.43 -5.68
N LEU A 120 3.48 5.27 -5.95
CA LEU A 120 2.15 5.22 -5.36
C LEU A 120 1.15 4.66 -6.38
N ARG A 121 0.32 3.72 -5.94
CA ARG A 121 -0.80 3.18 -6.71
C ARG A 121 -2.10 3.30 -5.93
N ILE A 122 -3.16 3.84 -6.53
CA ILE A 122 -4.51 3.85 -5.94
C ILE A 122 -5.45 3.09 -6.87
N LYS A 123 -6.10 2.05 -6.34
CA LYS A 123 -6.98 1.14 -7.08
C LYS A 123 -8.40 1.28 -6.54
N THR A 124 -9.37 1.71 -7.36
CA THR A 124 -10.79 1.71 -6.97
C THR A 124 -11.64 1.00 -8.02
N ARG A 125 -12.64 0.25 -7.55
CA ARG A 125 -13.53 -0.54 -8.40
C ARG A 125 -14.68 0.34 -8.92
N ALA A 126 -15.08 0.11 -10.16
CA ALA A 126 -16.19 0.77 -10.84
C ALA A 126 -17.57 0.24 -10.38
N MET A 127 -17.82 0.32 -9.08
CA MET A 127 -18.98 -0.24 -8.38
C MET A 127 -19.74 0.85 -7.63
N PRO A 128 -21.03 0.64 -7.30
CA PRO A 128 -21.87 1.67 -6.67
C PRO A 128 -21.57 1.90 -5.18
N PHE A 129 -20.47 1.35 -4.65
CA PHE A 129 -20.11 1.46 -3.24
C PHE A 129 -19.14 2.61 -3.01
N SER A 130 -19.52 3.53 -2.13
CA SER A 130 -18.74 4.70 -1.79
C SER A 130 -17.86 4.46 -0.57
N SER A 131 -16.63 4.94 -0.64
CA SER A 131 -15.71 5.12 0.49
C SER A 131 -14.80 6.31 0.19
N HIS A 132 -14.01 6.75 1.17
CA HIS A 132 -13.04 7.82 1.01
C HIS A 132 -11.61 7.31 1.09
N CYS A 133 -10.75 7.89 0.26
CA CYS A 133 -9.31 7.78 0.31
C CYS A 133 -8.76 9.22 0.46
N SER A 134 -8.36 9.60 1.68
CA SER A 134 -7.96 10.99 1.96
C SER A 134 -6.71 11.10 2.81
N ASP A 135 -6.14 12.31 2.84
CA ASP A 135 -5.02 12.68 3.71
C ASP A 135 -3.80 11.80 3.44
N LEU A 136 -3.34 11.81 2.19
CA LEU A 136 -2.18 11.04 1.75
C LEU A 136 -0.97 11.94 1.62
N THR A 137 0.13 11.57 2.26
CA THR A 137 1.38 12.33 2.22
C THR A 137 2.52 11.42 1.79
N PHE A 138 3.15 11.75 0.67
CA PHE A 138 4.34 11.06 0.15
C PHE A 138 5.49 12.06 0.02
N GLU A 139 6.53 11.89 0.82
CA GLU A 139 7.63 12.86 0.97
C GLU A 139 9.00 12.19 0.92
N HIS A 140 9.98 12.83 0.28
CA HIS A 140 11.34 12.29 0.13
C HIS A 140 11.34 10.84 -0.40
N ILE A 141 10.62 10.61 -1.49
CA ILE A 141 10.51 9.30 -2.13
C ILE A 141 11.49 9.24 -3.30
N ASN A 142 12.50 8.39 -3.20
CA ASN A 142 13.43 8.17 -4.28
C ASN A 142 12.88 7.08 -5.21
N VAL A 143 12.63 7.44 -6.48
CA VAL A 143 12.10 6.53 -7.50
C VAL A 143 13.19 6.17 -8.52
N ASN A 144 13.68 4.94 -8.45
CA ASN A 144 14.71 4.43 -9.34
C ASN A 144 14.16 3.31 -10.24
N ASN A 145 14.14 3.53 -11.55
CA ASN A 145 13.63 2.55 -12.51
C ASN A 145 12.19 2.07 -12.19
N VAL A 146 11.36 2.98 -11.67
CA VAL A 146 9.94 2.72 -11.38
C VAL A 146 9.12 2.96 -12.65
N THR A 147 8.25 2.02 -13.03
CA THR A 147 7.50 2.15 -14.30
C THR A 147 6.49 3.30 -14.27
N ASN A 148 5.69 3.40 -13.19
CA ASN A 148 4.67 4.44 -13.03
C ASN A 148 4.83 5.10 -11.65
N PRO A 149 5.53 6.25 -11.52
CA PRO A 149 5.74 6.86 -10.21
C PRO A 149 4.44 7.10 -9.43
N ILE A 150 3.37 7.49 -10.14
CA ILE A 150 2.01 7.55 -9.59
C ILE A 150 1.05 6.90 -10.59
N LEU A 151 0.21 5.99 -10.11
CA LEU A 151 -0.88 5.38 -10.88
C LEU A 151 -2.19 5.42 -10.10
N ILE A 152 -3.19 6.11 -10.62
CA ILE A 152 -4.56 6.13 -10.06
C ILE A 152 -5.49 5.48 -11.06
N ASP A 153 -6.01 4.31 -10.73
CA ASP A 153 -6.96 3.55 -11.53
C ASP A 153 -8.30 3.46 -10.80
N GLN A 154 -9.27 4.27 -11.25
CA GLN A 154 -10.64 4.26 -10.71
C GLN A 154 -11.57 3.26 -11.42
N ASN A 155 -11.03 2.39 -12.27
CA ASN A 155 -11.77 1.32 -12.95
C ASN A 155 -11.10 -0.04 -12.73
N TYR A 156 -10.39 -0.21 -11.61
CA TYR A 156 -9.58 -1.38 -11.34
C TYR A 156 -10.43 -2.65 -11.33
N CYS A 157 -10.01 -3.63 -12.15
CA CYS A 157 -10.80 -4.79 -12.51
C CYS A 157 -9.98 -6.09 -12.60
N PRO A 158 -9.51 -6.66 -11.49
CA PRO A 158 -8.63 -7.83 -11.52
C PRO A 158 -9.36 -9.11 -11.91
N ASP A 159 -10.65 -9.23 -11.55
CA ASP A 159 -11.41 -10.48 -11.70
C ASP A 159 -12.22 -10.55 -13.01
N HIS A 160 -12.06 -9.55 -13.90
CA HIS A 160 -12.89 -9.32 -15.10
C HIS A 160 -14.41 -9.22 -14.86
N LYS A 161 -14.86 -9.24 -13.59
CA LYS A 161 -16.25 -9.10 -13.16
C LYS A 161 -16.48 -7.70 -12.58
N CYS A 162 -16.53 -6.72 -13.46
CA CYS A 162 -16.63 -5.32 -13.04
C CYS A 162 -17.97 -4.71 -13.38
N GLY A 163 -18.44 -3.83 -12.50
CA GLY A 163 -19.60 -3.00 -12.80
C GLY A 163 -19.31 -2.16 -14.05
N GLN A 164 -20.34 -1.92 -14.86
CA GLN A 164 -20.24 -1.01 -16.01
C GLN A 164 -20.35 0.48 -15.58
N GLY A 165 -20.28 0.75 -14.28
CA GLY A 165 -20.48 2.09 -13.72
C GLY A 165 -19.19 2.89 -13.62
N VAL A 166 -19.25 3.97 -12.86
CA VAL A 166 -18.09 4.73 -12.41
C VAL A 166 -17.84 4.43 -10.95
N SER A 167 -16.57 4.43 -10.52
CA SER A 167 -16.26 4.29 -9.10
C SER A 167 -16.92 5.40 -8.28
N LYS A 168 -17.46 5.03 -7.12
CA LYS A 168 -18.00 5.97 -6.13
C LYS A 168 -17.02 6.27 -4.99
N VAL A 169 -15.79 5.75 -5.08
CA VAL A 169 -14.73 6.07 -4.13
C VAL A 169 -14.22 7.47 -4.41
N LYS A 170 -14.20 8.31 -3.38
CA LYS A 170 -13.71 9.68 -3.45
C LYS A 170 -12.24 9.72 -3.02
N ILE A 171 -11.38 10.30 -3.85
CA ILE A 171 -9.96 10.50 -3.55
C ILE A 171 -9.77 12.00 -3.30
N GLU A 172 -9.27 12.37 -2.12
CA GLU A 172 -9.14 13.77 -1.68
C GLU A 172 -7.78 14.00 -1.03
N GLU A 173 -7.26 15.23 -1.10
CA GLU A 173 -6.12 15.69 -0.29
C GLU A 173 -4.89 14.75 -0.31
N ALA A 174 -4.37 14.52 -1.51
CA ALA A 174 -3.07 13.88 -1.71
C ALA A 174 -2.00 14.96 -1.95
N SER A 175 -1.06 15.11 -1.01
CA SER A 175 0.03 16.08 -1.10
C SER A 175 1.37 15.39 -1.41
N LYS A 176 2.19 16.08 -2.21
CA LYS A 176 3.58 15.74 -2.48
C LYS A 176 4.49 16.91 -2.12
N ASP A 177 5.76 16.60 -1.89
CA ASP A 177 6.81 17.58 -1.61
C ASP A 177 6.87 18.70 -2.69
N PRO A 178 6.95 19.99 -2.30
CA PRO A 178 7.15 21.12 -3.22
C PRO A 178 8.46 21.06 -4.02
N GLU A 179 9.50 20.38 -3.54
CA GLU A 179 10.84 20.44 -4.15
C GLU A 179 11.14 19.36 -5.21
N GLY A 180 10.19 18.45 -5.49
CA GLY A 180 10.35 17.40 -6.50
C GLY A 180 11.29 16.30 -6.00
N ILE A 181 10.81 15.08 -5.77
CA ILE A 181 10.68 14.06 -6.80
C ILE A 181 9.49 13.16 -6.42
N LEU A 182 8.50 13.15 -7.31
CA LEU A 182 7.69 11.98 -7.68
C LEU A 182 7.93 11.80 -9.18
#